data_AF-A0A291QY26-F1
#
_entry.id   AF-A0A291QY26-F1
#
_cell.length_a   1.000
_cell.length_b   1.000
_cell.length_c   1.000
_cell.angle_alpha   90.00
_cell.angle_beta   90.00
_cell.angle_gamma   90.00
#
_symmetry.space_group_name_H-M   'P 1'
#
loop_
_entity.id
_entity.type
_entity.pdbx_description
1 polymer ?
#
loop_
_entity_poly.entity_id
_entity_poly.type
_entity_poly.pdbx_seq_one_letter_code
_entity_poly.pdbx_strand_id
1 'polypeptide(L)'
;MLLKVLVFAYINNRYSSRKIEEALHQNINFMWLSGMSKPDHNTINRFRGKRLQKSLQPIFTQVVLLLCEEGVLSLKELYTDGTKIEANANRYTFVWGNSIKTNKAKMQQQLNELWKYAQTIAAAELNDDHDPSGFDKIDSEKIEQTIATINAALKDKPIDKKIRQKLSYAKRNWPTALERYAEQERIIGDNRSSYSKTDEAATFMRMKEDHIWDKYAMKLTRNRICTTDTTYNLPGKEILMSILTWIMWIRLQQRSVRNNFFMLF
;
A
#
# COMPACT_ATOMS: atom_id res chain seq x y z
N MET A 1 -38.47 8.26 18.86
CA MET A 1 -38.82 8.66 17.46
C MET A 1 -37.61 9.17 16.68
N LEU A 2 -36.93 10.26 17.09
CA LEU A 2 -35.77 10.78 16.33
C LEU A 2 -34.56 9.83 16.24
N LEU A 3 -34.34 8.99 17.26
CA LEU A 3 -33.23 8.03 17.27
C LEU A 3 -33.37 6.98 16.16
N LYS A 4 -34.57 6.36 16.02
CA LYS A 4 -34.83 5.38 14.95
C LYS A 4 -34.63 6.00 13.56
N VAL A 5 -35.12 7.22 13.35
CA VAL A 5 -34.92 7.97 12.10
C VAL A 5 -33.43 8.22 11.82
N LEU A 6 -32.64 8.61 12.82
CA LEU A 6 -31.20 8.83 12.67
C LEU A 6 -30.44 7.55 12.35
N VAL A 7 -30.72 6.46 13.06
CA VAL A 7 -30.08 5.16 12.82
C VAL A 7 -30.41 4.67 11.40
N PHE A 8 -31.67 4.73 11.01
CA PHE A 8 -32.11 4.33 9.66
C PHE A 8 -31.52 5.24 8.57
N ALA A 9 -31.46 6.56 8.81
CA ALA A 9 -30.82 7.49 7.89
C ALA A 9 -29.35 7.14 7.67
N TYR A 10 -28.63 6.82 8.75
CA TYR A 10 -27.22 6.49 8.67
C TYR A 10 -27.04 5.19 7.92
N ILE A 11 -27.83 4.15 8.19
CA ILE A 11 -27.84 2.88 7.44
C ILE A 11 -28.05 3.10 5.92
N ASN A 12 -28.80 4.11 5.49
CA ASN A 12 -29.07 4.44 4.07
C ASN A 12 -28.15 5.56 3.52
N ASN A 13 -26.93 5.72 4.04
CA ASN A 13 -25.95 6.76 3.67
C ASN A 13 -26.45 8.22 3.68
N ARG A 14 -27.46 8.56 4.50
CA ARG A 14 -28.02 9.91 4.62
C ARG A 14 -27.59 10.58 5.93
N TYR A 15 -26.53 11.39 5.87
CA TYR A 15 -25.99 12.09 7.05
C TYR A 15 -26.43 13.54 7.21
N SER A 16 -26.79 14.20 6.10
CA SER A 16 -27.21 15.60 6.14
C SER A 16 -28.58 15.70 6.80
N SER A 17 -28.72 16.54 7.83
CA SER A 17 -30.00 16.75 8.50
C SER A 17 -31.08 17.26 7.53
N ARG A 18 -30.69 18.03 6.50
CA ARG A 18 -31.60 18.49 5.43
C ARG A 18 -32.07 17.33 4.54
N LYS A 19 -31.15 16.42 4.17
CA LYS A 19 -31.51 15.20 3.40
C LYS A 19 -32.39 14.24 4.20
N ILE A 20 -32.25 14.23 5.53
CA ILE A 20 -33.11 13.44 6.42
C ILE A 20 -34.49 14.07 6.52
N GLU A 21 -34.58 15.40 6.68
CA GLU A 21 -35.84 16.14 6.62
C GLU A 21 -36.56 15.88 5.30
N GLU A 22 -35.89 16.03 4.17
CA GLU A 22 -36.45 15.71 2.85
C GLU A 22 -36.98 14.27 2.77
N ALA A 23 -36.21 13.29 3.29
CA ALA A 23 -36.63 11.90 3.32
C ALA A 23 -37.89 11.67 4.17
N LEU A 24 -38.08 12.41 5.27
CA LEU A 24 -39.30 12.37 6.08
C LEU A 24 -40.53 12.89 5.32
N HIS A 25 -40.35 13.68 4.26
CA HIS A 25 -41.42 14.19 3.41
C HIS A 25 -41.69 13.35 2.17
N GLN A 26 -40.71 12.58 1.68
CA GLN A 26 -40.80 11.91 0.38
C GLN A 26 -40.74 10.38 0.48
N ASN A 27 -40.10 9.82 1.52
CA ASN A 27 -39.84 8.39 1.61
C ASN A 27 -40.77 7.71 2.62
N ILE A 28 -41.56 6.74 2.14
CA ILE A 28 -42.55 5.98 2.93
C ILE A 28 -41.91 5.31 4.17
N ASN A 29 -40.69 4.78 4.05
CA ASN A 29 -40.01 4.13 5.17
C ASN A 29 -39.72 5.14 6.29
N PHE A 30 -39.29 6.35 5.94
CA PHE A 30 -39.04 7.41 6.91
C PHE A 30 -40.33 7.94 7.53
N MET A 31 -41.40 8.09 6.73
CA MET A 31 -42.72 8.48 7.23
C MET A 31 -43.28 7.47 8.22
N TRP A 32 -43.24 6.18 7.88
CA TRP A 32 -43.69 5.11 8.78
C TRP A 32 -42.84 5.07 10.04
N LEU A 33 -41.52 5.14 9.88
CA LEU A 33 -40.58 5.12 10.99
C LEU A 33 -40.73 6.36 11.88
N SER A 34 -41.11 7.52 11.37
CA SER A 34 -41.36 8.70 12.20
C SER A 34 -42.79 8.73 12.78
N GLY A 35 -43.69 7.85 12.35
CA GLY A 35 -45.11 7.91 12.69
C GLY A 35 -45.78 9.14 12.08
N MET A 36 -45.50 9.41 10.80
CA MET A 36 -45.94 10.59 10.02
C MET A 36 -45.45 11.95 10.55
N SER A 37 -44.63 11.96 11.60
CA SER A 37 -44.01 13.19 12.10
C SER A 37 -42.90 13.66 11.17
N LYS A 38 -42.85 14.97 10.92
CA LYS A 38 -41.89 15.60 10.00
C LYS A 38 -41.05 16.65 10.75
N PRO A 39 -40.10 16.21 11.60
CA PRO A 39 -39.20 17.12 12.31
C PRO A 39 -38.27 17.85 11.32
N ASP A 40 -38.08 19.14 11.55
CA ASP A 40 -37.21 20.00 10.74
C ASP A 40 -35.71 19.64 10.91
N HIS A 41 -34.87 20.09 9.96
CA HIS A 41 -33.43 19.83 10.05
C HIS A 41 -32.80 20.38 11.33
N ASN A 42 -33.34 21.48 11.91
CA ASN A 42 -32.82 22.05 13.14
C ASN A 42 -33.06 21.13 14.34
N THR A 43 -34.24 20.51 14.42
CA THR A 43 -34.56 19.54 15.47
C THR A 43 -33.69 18.30 15.34
N ILE A 44 -33.51 17.78 14.12
CA ILE A 44 -32.61 16.64 13.85
C ILE A 44 -31.18 16.98 14.26
N ASN A 45 -30.67 18.15 13.85
CA ASN A 45 -29.31 18.57 14.15
C ASN A 45 -29.10 18.82 15.64
N ARG A 46 -30.06 19.45 16.32
CA ARG A 46 -30.02 19.69 17.78
C ARG A 46 -30.04 18.38 18.56
N PHE A 47 -30.88 17.43 18.16
CA PHE A 47 -30.97 16.12 18.79
C PHE A 47 -29.65 15.34 18.64
N ARG A 48 -29.09 15.32 17.42
CA ARG A 48 -27.78 14.70 17.14
C ARG A 48 -26.64 15.37 17.91
N GLY A 49 -26.50 16.69 17.80
CA GLY A 49 -25.33 17.42 18.28
C GLY A 49 -25.33 17.71 19.78
N LYS A 50 -26.51 17.90 20.40
CA LYS A 50 -26.60 18.21 21.84
C LYS A 50 -26.96 17.00 22.69
N ARG A 51 -27.97 16.22 22.27
CA ARG A 51 -28.51 15.14 23.11
C ARG A 51 -27.81 13.80 22.92
N LEU A 52 -27.36 13.50 21.71
CA LEU A 52 -26.75 12.20 21.38
C LEU A 52 -25.23 12.23 21.22
N GLN A 53 -24.57 13.35 21.46
CA GLN A 53 -23.12 13.52 21.19
C GLN A 53 -22.25 12.38 21.75
N LYS A 54 -22.54 11.94 22.99
CA LYS A 54 -21.76 10.88 23.68
C LYS A 54 -22.34 9.48 23.49
N SER A 55 -23.63 9.37 23.21
CA SER A 55 -24.36 8.08 23.19
C SER A 55 -24.55 7.52 21.78
N LEU A 56 -24.41 8.34 20.73
CA LEU A 56 -24.64 7.91 19.35
C LEU A 56 -23.69 6.79 18.93
N GLN A 57 -22.41 6.91 19.25
CA GLN A 57 -21.40 5.92 18.90
C GLN A 57 -21.68 4.55 19.56
N PRO A 58 -21.86 4.46 20.90
CA PRO A 58 -22.22 3.19 21.53
C PRO A 58 -23.48 2.54 20.97
N ILE A 59 -24.54 3.32 20.74
CA ILE A 59 -25.81 2.82 20.21
C ILE A 59 -25.60 2.28 18.78
N PHE A 60 -24.90 3.02 17.94
CA PHE A 60 -24.65 2.60 16.57
C PHE A 60 -23.78 1.33 16.51
N THR A 61 -22.76 1.22 17.36
CA THR A 61 -21.97 -0.01 17.49
C THR A 61 -22.84 -1.21 17.84
N GLN A 62 -23.74 -1.08 18.81
CA GLN A 62 -24.65 -2.17 19.19
C GLN A 62 -25.57 -2.59 18.03
N VAL A 63 -26.10 -1.61 17.27
CA VAL A 63 -26.94 -1.90 16.10
C VAL A 63 -26.14 -2.66 15.03
N VAL A 64 -24.89 -2.26 14.77
CA VAL A 64 -24.03 -2.96 13.80
C VAL A 64 -23.71 -4.38 14.27
N LEU A 65 -23.39 -4.57 15.55
CA LEU A 65 -23.13 -5.89 16.12
C LEU A 65 -24.35 -6.80 16.00
N LEU A 66 -25.54 -6.30 16.32
CA LEU A 66 -26.79 -7.02 16.15
C LEU A 66 -27.00 -7.44 14.68
N LEU A 67 -26.78 -6.55 13.72
CA LEU A 67 -26.87 -6.87 12.29
C LEU A 67 -25.83 -7.90 11.84
N CYS A 68 -24.68 -7.98 12.51
CA CYS A 68 -23.68 -9.02 12.27
C CYS A 68 -24.09 -10.37 12.84
N GLU A 69 -24.64 -10.38 14.05
CA GLU A 69 -25.14 -11.58 14.72
C GLU A 69 -26.30 -12.21 13.93
N GLU A 70 -27.19 -11.38 13.39
CA GLU A 70 -28.30 -11.80 12.51
C GLU A 70 -27.84 -12.21 11.10
N GLY A 71 -26.55 -12.14 10.79
CA GLY A 71 -25.98 -12.55 9.50
C GLY A 71 -26.33 -11.63 8.32
N VAL A 72 -26.97 -10.48 8.56
CA VAL A 72 -27.32 -9.48 7.53
C VAL A 72 -26.08 -8.70 7.07
N LEU A 73 -25.05 -8.63 7.91
CA LEU A 73 -23.81 -7.89 7.64
C LEU A 73 -22.58 -8.73 8.02
N SER A 74 -21.55 -8.72 7.18
CA SER A 74 -20.24 -9.32 7.49
C SER A 74 -19.20 -8.22 7.70
N LEU A 75 -18.60 -8.16 8.90
CA LEU A 75 -17.46 -7.25 9.18
C LEU A 75 -16.12 -7.77 8.63
N LYS A 76 -16.08 -9.01 8.12
CA LYS A 76 -14.86 -9.62 7.60
C LYS A 76 -14.47 -9.08 6.24
N GLU A 77 -15.46 -8.63 5.45
CA GLU A 77 -15.27 -8.23 4.06
C GLU A 77 -15.84 -6.84 3.83
N LEU A 78 -14.97 -5.94 3.41
CA LEU A 78 -15.27 -4.52 3.25
C LEU A 78 -15.05 -4.12 1.79
N TYR A 79 -16.14 -3.79 1.11
CA TYR A 79 -16.09 -3.37 -0.28
C TYR A 79 -16.30 -1.85 -0.34
N THR A 80 -15.24 -1.13 -0.68
CA THR A 80 -15.32 0.30 -1.01
C THR A 80 -15.19 0.45 -2.51
N ASP A 81 -16.25 0.93 -3.16
CA ASP A 81 -16.25 1.30 -4.57
C ASP A 81 -15.54 2.65 -4.73
N GLY A 82 -14.27 2.58 -5.10
CA GLY A 82 -13.46 3.75 -5.40
C GLY A 82 -12.87 3.62 -6.80
N THR A 83 -13.13 4.59 -7.67
CA THR A 83 -12.46 4.68 -8.97
C THR A 83 -11.06 5.21 -8.76
N LYS A 84 -10.04 4.38 -9.03
CA LYS A 84 -8.67 4.84 -9.14
C LYS A 84 -8.44 5.35 -10.56
N ILE A 85 -7.99 6.59 -10.69
CA ILE A 85 -7.69 7.21 -11.99
C ILE A 85 -6.17 7.35 -12.11
N GLU A 86 -5.59 6.81 -13.18
CA GLU A 86 -4.17 7.00 -13.47
C GLU A 86 -3.92 8.44 -13.92
N ALA A 87 -2.86 9.04 -13.41
CA ALA A 87 -2.33 10.27 -13.98
C ALA A 87 -1.64 9.96 -15.32
N ASN A 88 -1.71 10.89 -16.29
CA ASN A 88 -0.96 10.80 -17.54
C ASN A 88 0.54 11.05 -17.28
N ALA A 89 1.22 10.04 -16.73
CA ALA A 89 2.63 10.07 -16.36
C ALA A 89 3.34 8.79 -16.81
N ASN A 90 4.67 8.81 -16.78
CA ASN A 90 5.46 7.61 -17.08
C ASN A 90 5.14 6.50 -16.06
N ARG A 91 4.79 5.32 -16.57
CA ARG A 91 4.36 4.14 -15.80
C ARG A 91 5.48 3.47 -15.01
N TYR A 92 6.75 3.68 -15.40
CA TYR A 92 7.92 3.01 -14.81
C TYR A 92 8.79 3.96 -13.97
N THR A 93 8.14 4.80 -13.17
CA THR A 93 8.77 5.80 -12.29
C THR A 93 9.12 5.27 -10.92
N PHE A 94 8.53 4.16 -10.47
CA PHE A 94 8.77 3.61 -9.15
C PHE A 94 10.02 2.72 -9.07
N VAL A 95 10.73 2.82 -7.96
CA VAL A 95 11.84 1.96 -7.57
C VAL A 95 11.43 1.15 -6.34
N TRP A 96 11.72 -0.16 -6.38
CA TRP A 96 11.30 -1.12 -5.38
C TRP A 96 12.50 -1.59 -4.54
N GLY A 97 12.39 -1.50 -3.21
CA GLY A 97 13.45 -1.93 -2.29
C GLY A 97 13.79 -3.42 -2.44
N ASN A 98 12.78 -4.27 -2.70
CA ASN A 98 13.00 -5.69 -2.95
C ASN A 98 13.83 -5.94 -4.22
N SER A 99 13.68 -5.11 -5.26
CA SER A 99 14.50 -5.25 -6.47
C SER A 99 15.98 -4.98 -6.17
N ILE A 100 16.27 -4.03 -5.27
CA ILE A 100 17.63 -3.70 -4.85
C ILE A 100 18.25 -4.90 -4.13
N LYS A 101 17.53 -5.46 -3.16
CA LYS A 101 17.95 -6.67 -2.41
C LYS A 101 18.23 -7.85 -3.33
N THR A 102 17.32 -8.16 -4.24
CA THR A 102 17.49 -9.25 -5.21
C THR A 102 18.69 -9.01 -6.14
N ASN A 103 18.90 -7.78 -6.59
CA ASN A 103 20.02 -7.46 -7.46
C ASN A 103 21.38 -7.54 -6.72
N LYS A 104 21.44 -7.06 -5.47
CA LYS A 104 22.63 -7.22 -4.60
C LYS A 104 22.97 -8.70 -4.38
N ALA A 105 21.97 -9.52 -4.04
CA ALA A 105 22.16 -10.97 -3.87
C ALA A 105 22.68 -11.66 -5.15
N LYS A 106 22.17 -11.26 -6.32
CA LYS A 106 22.67 -11.75 -7.62
C LYS A 106 24.12 -11.36 -7.87
N MET A 107 24.53 -10.13 -7.53
CA MET A 107 25.92 -9.69 -7.65
C MET A 107 26.84 -10.53 -6.76
N GLN A 108 26.45 -10.79 -5.51
CA GLN A 108 27.22 -11.64 -4.59
C GLN A 108 27.36 -13.06 -5.11
N GLN A 109 26.27 -13.66 -5.61
CA GLN A 109 26.33 -14.99 -6.22
C GLN A 109 27.28 -15.01 -7.42
N GLN A 110 27.21 -14.02 -8.31
CA GLN A 110 28.10 -13.92 -9.47
C GLN A 110 29.55 -13.74 -9.06
N LEU A 111 29.82 -12.97 -8.01
CA LEU A 111 31.17 -12.78 -7.48
C LEU A 111 31.74 -14.09 -6.91
N ASN A 112 30.93 -14.85 -6.15
CA ASN A 112 31.32 -16.15 -5.62
C ASN A 112 31.59 -17.18 -6.74
N GLU A 113 30.77 -17.17 -7.80
CA GLU A 113 31.01 -18.00 -8.99
C GLU A 113 32.35 -17.65 -9.67
N LEU A 114 32.65 -16.35 -9.82
CA LEU A 114 33.90 -15.88 -10.40
C LEU A 114 35.12 -16.25 -9.53
N TRP A 115 34.98 -16.15 -8.20
CA TRP A 115 36.02 -16.53 -7.26
C TRP A 115 36.32 -18.03 -7.31
N LYS A 116 35.29 -18.89 -7.28
CA LYS A 116 35.46 -20.36 -7.41
C LYS A 116 36.12 -20.75 -8.73
N TYR A 117 35.74 -20.07 -9.82
CA TYR A 117 36.38 -20.27 -11.11
C TYR A 117 37.86 -19.87 -11.06
N ALA A 118 38.18 -18.73 -10.45
CA ALA A 118 39.56 -18.29 -10.27
C ALA A 118 40.36 -19.30 -9.44
N GLN A 119 39.80 -19.83 -8.34
CA GLN A 119 40.44 -20.88 -7.51
C GLN A 119 40.76 -22.12 -8.33
N THR A 120 39.89 -22.54 -9.25
CA THR A 120 40.13 -23.74 -10.08
C THR A 120 41.36 -23.61 -10.98
N ILE A 121 41.68 -22.38 -11.44
CA ILE A 121 42.77 -22.15 -12.41
C ILE A 121 44.02 -21.59 -11.71
N ALA A 122 43.85 -20.88 -10.60
CA ALA A 122 44.88 -20.09 -9.96
C ALA A 122 44.86 -20.21 -8.43
N ALA A 123 44.59 -21.42 -7.90
CA ALA A 123 44.56 -21.69 -6.46
C ALA A 123 45.82 -21.19 -5.72
N ALA A 124 47.00 -21.37 -6.30
CA ALA A 124 48.27 -20.97 -5.68
C ALA A 124 48.54 -19.46 -5.68
N GLU A 125 47.81 -18.68 -6.48
CA GLU A 125 47.97 -17.22 -6.62
C GLU A 125 46.85 -16.44 -5.93
N LEU A 126 45.84 -17.15 -5.40
CA LEU A 126 44.72 -16.56 -4.66
C LEU A 126 44.99 -16.68 -3.16
N ASN A 127 45.07 -15.53 -2.50
CA ASN A 127 45.07 -15.45 -1.04
C ASN A 127 43.62 -15.41 -0.54
N ASP A 128 43.32 -16.15 0.54
CA ASP A 128 41.98 -16.24 1.13
C ASP A 128 41.48 -14.92 1.76
N ASP A 129 42.37 -13.92 1.94
CA ASP A 129 42.05 -12.61 2.53
C ASP A 129 40.97 -11.81 1.79
N HIS A 130 40.66 -12.18 0.53
CA HIS A 130 39.66 -11.51 -0.31
C HIS A 130 38.50 -12.42 -0.73
N ASP A 131 38.28 -13.54 -0.02
CA ASP A 131 37.18 -14.47 -0.31
C ASP A 131 35.81 -13.78 -0.15
N PRO A 132 35.02 -13.68 -1.23
CA PRO A 132 33.71 -13.06 -1.21
C PRO A 132 32.64 -13.86 -0.44
N SER A 133 32.93 -15.11 -0.07
CA SER A 133 32.04 -15.97 0.72
C SER A 133 31.83 -15.46 2.15
N GLY A 134 32.74 -14.63 2.68
CA GLY A 134 32.68 -14.05 4.03
C GLY A 134 32.03 -12.65 4.12
N PHE A 135 31.56 -12.08 3.02
CA PHE A 135 30.97 -10.73 3.05
C PHE A 135 29.53 -10.73 3.60
N ASP A 136 29.37 -10.25 4.84
CA ASP A 136 28.05 -9.96 5.43
C ASP A 136 27.35 -8.76 4.75
N LYS A 137 28.14 -7.81 4.25
CA LYS A 137 27.65 -6.63 3.51
C LYS A 137 28.50 -6.41 2.26
N ILE A 138 27.81 -6.12 1.17
CA ILE A 138 28.41 -5.80 -0.12
C ILE A 138 28.86 -4.34 -0.09
N ASP A 139 30.14 -4.12 0.20
CA ASP A 139 30.79 -2.82 0.09
C ASP A 139 31.44 -2.67 -1.29
N SER A 140 31.33 -1.48 -1.89
CA SER A 140 31.87 -1.21 -3.24
C SER A 140 33.38 -1.45 -3.32
N GLU A 141 34.12 -0.98 -2.32
CA GLU A 141 35.58 -1.11 -2.27
C GLU A 141 36.03 -2.58 -2.21
N LYS A 142 35.35 -3.40 -1.41
CA LYS A 142 35.66 -4.84 -1.30
C LYS A 142 35.43 -5.57 -2.62
N ILE A 143 34.34 -5.25 -3.32
CA ILE A 143 34.07 -5.81 -4.65
C ILE A 143 35.17 -5.44 -5.64
N GLU A 144 35.59 -4.18 -5.66
CA GLU A 144 36.67 -3.74 -6.56
C GLU A 144 37.99 -4.44 -6.26
N GLN A 145 38.34 -4.59 -4.99
CA GLN A 145 39.53 -5.32 -4.55
C GLN A 145 39.47 -6.79 -4.96
N THR A 146 38.36 -7.49 -4.67
CA THR A 146 38.20 -8.90 -5.08
C THR A 146 38.27 -9.05 -6.60
N ILE A 147 37.66 -8.14 -7.38
CA ILE A 147 37.75 -8.16 -8.84
C ILE A 147 39.17 -7.89 -9.33
N ALA A 148 39.91 -6.99 -8.67
CA ALA A 148 41.31 -6.72 -9.00
C ALA A 148 42.19 -7.95 -8.74
N THR A 149 42.01 -8.61 -7.60
CA THR A 149 42.69 -9.86 -7.24
C THR A 149 42.39 -10.97 -8.24
N ILE A 150 41.11 -11.17 -8.60
CA ILE A 150 40.72 -12.15 -9.63
C ILE A 150 41.37 -11.83 -10.98
N ASN A 151 41.38 -10.56 -11.39
CA ASN A 151 42.02 -10.16 -12.65
C ASN A 151 43.53 -10.36 -12.64
N ALA A 152 44.19 -10.14 -11.49
CA ALA A 152 45.62 -10.39 -11.33
C ALA A 152 45.93 -11.88 -11.46
N ALA A 153 45.20 -12.74 -10.73
CA ALA A 153 45.37 -14.19 -10.74
C ALA A 153 45.06 -14.86 -12.10
N LEU A 154 44.28 -14.18 -12.96
CA LEU A 154 43.87 -14.70 -14.27
C LEU A 154 44.61 -14.07 -15.45
N LYS A 155 45.52 -13.11 -15.24
CA LYS A 155 46.12 -12.26 -16.28
C LYS A 155 46.76 -13.04 -17.44
N ASP A 156 47.47 -14.13 -17.14
CA ASP A 156 48.28 -14.87 -18.12
C ASP A 156 47.75 -16.28 -18.42
N LYS A 157 46.51 -16.59 -18.00
CA LYS A 157 45.91 -17.93 -18.11
C LYS A 157 44.84 -18.01 -19.20
N PRO A 158 44.60 -19.18 -19.80
CA PRO A 158 43.52 -19.36 -20.77
C PRO A 158 42.16 -19.29 -20.05
N ILE A 159 41.44 -18.19 -20.25
CA ILE A 159 40.10 -17.96 -19.68
C ILE A 159 39.03 -18.09 -20.76
N ASP A 160 37.88 -18.68 -20.42
CA ASP A 160 36.66 -18.62 -21.25
C ASP A 160 36.24 -17.16 -21.52
N LYS A 161 35.90 -16.86 -22.78
CA LYS A 161 35.41 -15.55 -23.23
C LYS A 161 34.24 -15.03 -22.39
N LYS A 162 33.32 -15.90 -21.94
CA LYS A 162 32.16 -15.54 -21.10
C LYS A 162 32.58 -15.01 -19.73
N ILE A 163 33.59 -15.63 -19.10
CA ILE A 163 34.09 -15.22 -17.79
C ILE A 163 34.83 -13.88 -17.89
N ARG A 164 35.64 -13.70 -18.93
CA ARG A 164 36.31 -12.41 -19.21
C ARG A 164 35.29 -11.27 -19.42
N GLN A 165 34.21 -11.55 -20.14
CA GLN A 165 33.13 -10.58 -20.35
C GLN A 165 32.41 -10.23 -19.03
N LYS A 166 32.13 -11.22 -18.19
CA LYS A 166 31.53 -11.00 -16.86
C LYS A 166 32.43 -10.14 -15.97
N LEU A 167 33.74 -10.40 -15.92
CA LEU A 167 34.71 -9.61 -15.14
C LEU A 167 34.80 -8.17 -15.65
N SER A 168 34.84 -7.97 -16.97
CA SER A 168 34.86 -6.62 -17.57
C SER A 168 33.58 -5.84 -17.26
N TYR A 169 32.42 -6.49 -17.34
CA TYR A 169 31.14 -5.89 -16.96
C TYR A 169 31.10 -5.55 -15.47
N ALA A 170 31.53 -6.47 -14.60
CA ALA A 170 31.56 -6.26 -13.16
C ALA A 170 32.43 -5.05 -12.79
N LYS A 171 33.66 -4.99 -13.33
CA LYS A 171 34.60 -3.88 -13.09
C LYS A 171 34.03 -2.52 -13.50
N ARG A 172 33.29 -2.46 -14.62
CA ARG A 172 32.77 -1.19 -15.15
C ARG A 172 31.45 -0.76 -14.52
N ASN A 173 30.56 -1.72 -14.22
CA ASN A 173 29.15 -1.43 -13.98
C ASN A 173 28.71 -1.67 -12.52
N TRP A 174 29.41 -2.51 -11.76
CA TRP A 174 29.02 -2.80 -10.38
C TRP A 174 29.28 -1.63 -9.41
N PRO A 175 30.41 -0.88 -9.47
CA PRO A 175 30.64 0.26 -8.57
C PRO A 175 29.54 1.31 -8.65
N THR A 176 29.26 1.81 -9.86
CA THR A 176 28.19 2.80 -10.09
C THR A 176 26.81 2.27 -9.73
N ALA A 177 26.56 0.96 -9.88
CA ALA A 177 25.29 0.37 -9.48
C ALA A 177 25.13 0.30 -7.95
N LEU A 178 26.21 0.04 -7.21
CA LEU A 178 26.21 -0.01 -5.74
C LEU A 178 26.00 1.36 -5.14
N GLU A 179 26.67 2.39 -5.67
CA GLU A 179 26.42 3.80 -5.28
C GLU A 179 24.95 4.17 -5.49
N ARG A 180 24.40 3.84 -6.67
CA ARG A 180 22.98 4.07 -6.96
C ARG A 180 22.07 3.31 -5.99
N TYR A 181 22.40 2.08 -5.63
CA TYR A 181 21.59 1.31 -4.68
C TYR A 181 21.67 1.86 -3.26
N ALA A 182 22.82 2.35 -2.83
CA ALA A 182 22.97 3.01 -1.53
C ALA A 182 22.11 4.28 -1.44
N GLU A 183 22.09 5.09 -2.50
CA GLU A 183 21.24 6.28 -2.57
C GLU A 183 19.75 5.92 -2.55
N GLN A 184 19.36 4.89 -3.30
CA GLN A 184 17.99 4.40 -3.30
C GLN A 184 17.55 3.88 -1.92
N GLU A 185 18.42 3.16 -1.21
CA GLU A 185 18.15 2.71 0.16
C GLU A 185 18.00 3.90 1.13
N ARG A 186 18.80 4.97 0.95
CA ARG A 186 18.70 6.21 1.73
C ARG A 186 17.34 6.90 1.55
N ILE A 187 16.85 7.00 0.31
CA ILE A 187 15.56 7.64 0.00
C ILE A 187 14.38 6.81 0.53
N ILE A 188 14.45 5.48 0.39
CA ILE A 188 13.40 4.58 0.87
C ILE A 188 13.31 4.61 2.40
N GLY A 189 14.45 4.56 3.09
CA GLY A 189 14.55 4.47 4.54
C GLY A 189 13.91 3.19 5.11
N ASP A 190 13.71 3.14 6.42
CA ASP A 190 13.22 1.93 7.10
C ASP A 190 11.68 1.77 7.03
N ASN A 191 10.97 2.87 6.81
CA ASN A 191 9.51 2.91 6.93
C ASN A 191 8.76 2.56 5.65
N ARG A 192 9.45 2.51 4.49
CA ARG A 192 8.82 2.33 3.17
C ARG A 192 9.49 1.20 2.40
N SER A 193 8.77 0.65 1.41
CA SER A 193 9.26 -0.45 0.55
C SER A 193 9.54 -0.02 -0.89
N SER A 194 9.19 1.22 -1.25
CA SER A 194 9.34 1.80 -2.59
C SER A 194 9.30 3.33 -2.55
N TYR A 195 9.78 3.97 -3.61
CA TYR A 195 9.63 5.42 -3.83
C TYR A 195 9.47 5.73 -5.33
N SER A 196 8.92 6.90 -5.68
CA SER A 196 8.88 7.37 -7.07
C SER A 196 10.09 8.25 -7.39
N LYS A 197 10.66 8.09 -8.59
CA LYS A 197 11.76 8.91 -9.11
C LYS A 197 11.39 10.39 -9.30
N THR A 198 10.10 10.69 -9.51
CA THR A 198 9.63 12.06 -9.77
C THR A 198 9.16 12.75 -8.49
N ASP A 199 8.64 11.99 -7.53
CA ASP A 199 8.12 12.49 -6.26
C ASP A 199 8.45 11.47 -5.16
N GLU A 200 9.51 11.73 -4.40
CA GLU A 200 9.98 10.83 -3.34
C GLU A 200 8.97 10.66 -2.20
N ALA A 201 7.99 11.55 -2.06
CA ALA A 201 6.92 11.43 -1.08
C ALA A 201 5.76 10.54 -1.56
N ALA A 202 5.65 10.29 -2.88
CA ALA A 202 4.57 9.50 -3.45
C ALA A 202 4.66 8.02 -3.05
N THR A 203 3.51 7.44 -2.68
CA THR A 203 3.38 6.00 -2.42
C THR A 203 2.70 5.32 -3.59
N PHE A 204 3.25 4.18 -4.03
CA PHE A 204 2.66 3.41 -5.12
C PHE A 204 1.27 2.89 -4.72
N MET A 205 0.27 3.18 -5.55
CA MET A 205 -1.06 2.57 -5.43
C MET A 205 -1.25 1.56 -6.55
N ARG A 206 -1.47 0.30 -6.17
CA ARG A 206 -1.73 -0.79 -7.12
C ARG A 206 -3.12 -0.61 -7.76
N MET A 207 -3.21 -0.71 -9.08
CA MET A 207 -4.46 -0.63 -9.84
C MET A 207 -5.09 -2.02 -10.01
N LYS A 208 -6.38 -2.05 -10.37
CA LYS A 208 -7.11 -3.30 -10.68
C LYS A 208 -6.54 -3.94 -11.95
N GLU A 209 -6.39 -3.10 -12.97
CA GLU A 209 -5.81 -3.41 -14.27
C GLU A 209 -4.49 -2.66 -14.34
N ASP A 210 -3.40 -3.35 -14.01
CA ASP A 210 -2.04 -2.79 -14.02
C ASP A 210 -1.25 -3.45 -15.14
N HIS A 211 -0.39 -2.70 -15.83
CA HIS A 211 0.47 -3.28 -16.89
C HIS A 211 1.56 -4.22 -16.33
N ILE A 212 1.67 -4.30 -15.00
CA ILE A 212 2.62 -5.12 -14.23
C ILE A 212 1.98 -6.46 -13.81
N TRP A 213 0.70 -6.69 -14.17
CA TRP A 213 -0.12 -7.83 -13.72
C TRP A 213 0.51 -9.21 -13.94
N ASP A 214 1.22 -9.41 -15.05
CA ASP A 214 1.59 -10.76 -15.51
C ASP A 214 2.78 -11.41 -14.79
N LYS A 215 3.56 -10.67 -13.98
CA LYS A 215 4.81 -11.20 -13.40
C LYS A 215 4.76 -11.67 -11.95
N TYR A 216 3.73 -11.32 -11.20
CA TYR A 216 3.68 -11.65 -9.77
C TYR A 216 2.33 -12.26 -9.41
N ALA A 217 2.26 -13.59 -9.55
CA ALA A 217 1.16 -14.40 -9.07
C ALA A 217 0.84 -14.06 -7.60
N MET A 218 -0.45 -13.89 -7.36
CA MET A 218 -1.06 -13.26 -6.20
C MET A 218 -0.86 -14.10 -4.92
N LYS A 219 0.07 -13.72 -4.03
CA LYS A 219 -0.12 -13.96 -2.59
C LYS A 219 -0.97 -12.84 -2.02
N LEU A 220 -2.25 -13.14 -1.90
CA LEU A 220 -3.28 -12.35 -1.23
C LEU A 220 -2.95 -12.16 0.25
N THR A 221 -2.18 -11.11 0.58
CA THR A 221 -2.01 -10.69 1.96
C THR A 221 -3.02 -9.59 2.30
N ARG A 222 -3.98 -9.97 3.15
CA ARG A 222 -4.79 -9.16 4.09
C ARG A 222 -4.87 -7.65 3.81
N ASN A 223 -5.72 -7.29 2.87
CA ASN A 223 -6.70 -6.19 2.91
C ASN A 223 -7.32 -6.14 1.51
N ARG A 224 -8.30 -7.03 1.27
CA ARG A 224 -9.05 -7.06 0.01
C ARG A 224 -9.96 -5.84 -0.06
N ILE A 225 -9.60 -4.88 -0.90
CA ILE A 225 -10.59 -4.12 -1.68
C ILE A 225 -10.59 -4.83 -3.04
N CYS A 226 -11.54 -5.75 -3.23
CA CYS A 226 -11.74 -6.42 -4.50
C CYS A 226 -12.83 -5.69 -5.28
N THR A 227 -12.46 -5.11 -6.40
CA THR A 227 -13.39 -4.65 -7.43
C THR A 227 -13.75 -5.87 -8.28
N THR A 228 -14.96 -6.38 -8.13
CA THR A 228 -15.56 -7.29 -9.11
C THR A 228 -16.88 -6.70 -9.53
N ASP A 229 -16.86 -6.05 -10.71
CA ASP A 229 -18.02 -5.58 -11.45
C ASP A 229 -18.76 -6.77 -12.06
N THR A 230 -19.23 -7.69 -11.24
CA THR A 230 -20.23 -8.67 -11.69
C THR A 230 -20.85 -9.31 -10.46
N THR A 231 -22.17 -9.15 -10.36
CA THR A 231 -23.12 -9.89 -9.55
C THR A 231 -23.13 -9.63 -8.03
N TYR A 232 -24.33 -9.80 -7.46
CA TYR A 232 -24.71 -9.66 -6.05
C TYR A 232 -25.24 -8.28 -5.61
N ASN A 233 -26.52 -8.14 -5.95
CA ASN A 233 -27.56 -7.37 -5.28
C ASN A 233 -27.75 -7.96 -3.86
N LEU A 234 -26.83 -7.71 -2.94
CA LEU A 234 -26.96 -8.13 -1.54
C LEU A 234 -27.50 -6.97 -0.68
N PRO A 235 -28.59 -7.17 0.07
CA PRO A 235 -29.10 -6.17 1.01
C PRO A 235 -28.06 -5.98 2.12
N GLY A 236 -27.49 -4.78 2.25
CA GLY A 236 -26.49 -4.48 3.29
C GLY A 236 -25.27 -3.67 2.84
N LYS A 237 -25.02 -3.53 1.53
CA LYS A 237 -23.90 -2.69 1.01
C LYS A 237 -24.00 -1.23 1.44
N GLU A 238 -25.21 -0.68 1.51
CA GLU A 238 -25.41 0.69 1.98
C GLU A 238 -24.95 0.87 3.44
N ILE A 239 -25.20 -0.13 4.29
CA ILE A 239 -24.89 -0.09 5.72
C ILE A 239 -23.38 -0.11 5.96
N LEU A 240 -22.64 -0.93 5.22
CA LEU A 240 -21.17 -1.01 5.32
C LEU A 240 -20.49 0.29 4.85
N MET A 241 -20.95 0.84 3.72
CA MET A 241 -20.52 2.16 3.26
C MET A 241 -20.84 3.23 4.30
N SER A 242 -21.98 3.09 4.99
CA SER A 242 -22.37 4.04 6.01
C SER A 242 -21.49 4.00 7.27
N ILE A 243 -21.09 2.81 7.69
CA ILE A 243 -20.20 2.61 8.83
C ILE A 243 -18.80 3.17 8.51
N LEU A 244 -18.30 2.92 7.29
CA LEU A 244 -16.98 3.40 6.87
C LEU A 244 -16.89 4.90 6.70
N THR A 245 -17.88 5.50 6.02
CA THR A 245 -17.91 6.94 5.79
C THR A 245 -18.05 7.67 7.13
N TRP A 246 -18.71 7.06 8.11
CA TRP A 246 -18.79 7.57 9.47
C TRP A 246 -17.48 7.41 10.26
N ILE A 247 -16.77 6.29 10.16
CA ILE A 247 -15.42 6.11 10.75
C ILE A 247 -14.43 7.13 10.13
N MET A 248 -14.48 7.34 8.81
CA MET A 248 -13.69 8.37 8.13
C MET A 248 -14.09 9.78 8.56
N TRP A 249 -15.38 10.07 8.70
CA TRP A 249 -15.89 11.38 9.15
C TRP A 249 -15.50 11.70 10.60
N ILE A 250 -15.53 10.72 11.51
CA ILE A 250 -15.00 10.86 12.87
C ILE A 250 -13.49 11.12 12.85
N ARG A 251 -12.74 10.39 12.03
CA ARG A 251 -11.30 10.64 11.84
C ARG A 251 -11.01 12.03 11.26
N LEU A 252 -11.85 12.53 10.34
CA LEU A 252 -11.73 13.87 9.76
C LEU A 252 -12.04 14.98 10.78
N GLN A 253 -13.09 14.81 11.58
CA GLN A 253 -13.46 15.73 12.66
C GLN A 253 -12.35 15.81 13.74
N GLN A 254 -11.70 14.69 14.08
CA GLN A 254 -10.56 14.71 15.02
C GLN A 254 -9.27 15.33 14.42
N ARG A 255 -9.08 15.27 13.09
CA ARG A 255 -7.96 15.96 12.40
C ARG A 255 -8.18 17.46 12.26
N SER A 256 -9.42 17.90 12.04
CA SER A 256 -9.77 19.32 11.88
C SER A 256 -9.53 20.15 13.15
N VAL A 257 -9.46 19.54 14.33
CA VAL A 257 -9.13 20.25 15.59
C VAL A 257 -7.61 20.52 15.70
N ARG A 258 -6.76 19.93 14.85
CA ARG A 258 -5.31 20.19 14.82
C ARG A 258 -4.85 21.15 13.72
N ASN A 259 -5.55 21.23 12.59
CA ASN A 259 -5.17 22.11 11.49
C ASN A 259 -6.35 23.00 11.07
N ASN A 260 -6.33 24.26 11.51
CA ASN A 260 -7.02 25.35 10.84
C ASN A 260 -6.32 25.61 9.50
N PHE A 261 -6.72 24.94 8.42
CA PHE A 261 -6.52 25.44 7.05
C PHE A 261 -7.34 24.63 6.03
N PHE A 262 -8.19 25.32 5.26
CA PHE A 262 -8.72 25.04 3.91
C PHE A 262 -9.25 23.61 3.58
N MET A 263 -10.48 23.52 3.08
CA MET A 263 -10.80 23.72 1.65
C MET A 263 -12.32 23.53 1.39
N LEU A 264 -12.90 24.51 0.70
CA LEU A 264 -14.21 24.49 0.03
C LEU A 264 -14.08 23.76 -1.32
N PHE A 265 -15.24 23.31 -1.81
CA PHE A 265 -15.53 22.50 -3.01
C PHE A 265 -15.50 20.98 -2.81
#